data_AF-A0A7S2FKW9-F1
#
_entry.id   AF-A0A7S2FKW9-F1
#
_cell.length_a   1.000
_cell.length_b   1.000
_cell.length_c   1.000
_cell.angle_alpha   90.00
_cell.angle_beta   90.00
_cell.angle_gamma   90.00
#
_symmetry.space_group_name_H-M   'P 1'
#
loop_
_entity.id
_entity.type
_entity.pdbx_description
1 polymer ?
#
loop_
_entity_poly.entity_id
_entity_poly.type
_entity_poly.pdbx_seq_one_letter_code
_entity_poly.pdbx_strand_id
1 'polypeptide(L)'
;NYASWRERGWCRLEMVVALLARSDIRVMVCTGPEAIPYFIWPFDMIWLPAGEGRFSCCALDHCFGACDKIHLRGVLEEMFDAKVAHLRRTGQMMECRYWAVQRDVFLRGLPDTQISDSTTDSSGGSDRDLVGQTRKDSPSRLGQLKELLYWTPEDDRAADHTGCSLLLWAAFAADTGAIKELLSDGTRHKVDTKLRQNVPDLPCMFKGITPMIAAMGHADFDTVEALLEAGANPHAVTVQRYDALMSATITGKSHNVERWLKRFPDWDLGRTDLQFDATVSRIVGGSTSDRLTT
;
A
#
# COMPACT_ATOMS: atom_id res chain seq x y z
N ASN A 1 10.57 1.65 -24.52
CA ASN A 1 11.41 2.47 -23.62
C ASN A 1 11.06 2.09 -22.18
N TYR A 2 11.78 2.58 -21.17
CA TYR A 2 11.53 2.19 -19.76
C TYR A 2 10.11 2.58 -19.29
N ALA A 3 9.60 3.73 -19.73
CA ALA A 3 8.23 4.17 -19.44
C ALA A 3 7.18 3.14 -19.89
N SER A 4 7.21 2.70 -21.15
CA SER A 4 6.25 1.70 -21.65
C SER A 4 6.42 0.32 -21.00
N TRP A 5 7.65 -0.03 -20.59
CA TRP A 5 7.91 -1.25 -19.85
C TRP A 5 7.17 -1.25 -18.49
N ARG A 6 7.16 -0.12 -17.77
CA ARG A 6 6.45 0.04 -16.49
C ARG A 6 4.93 -0.06 -16.61
N GLU A 7 4.36 0.00 -17.79
CA GLU A 7 2.91 -0.16 -18.00
C GLU A 7 2.48 -1.62 -18.16
N ARG A 8 3.42 -2.53 -18.44
CA ARG A 8 3.09 -3.93 -18.75
C ARG A 8 2.99 -4.76 -17.47
N GLY A 9 1.95 -5.59 -17.38
CA GLY A 9 1.66 -6.41 -16.21
C GLY A 9 2.77 -7.42 -15.88
N TRP A 10 3.26 -8.15 -16.89
CA TRP A 10 4.37 -9.09 -16.76
C TRP A 10 5.68 -8.42 -16.29
N CYS A 11 5.96 -7.21 -16.79
CA CYS A 11 7.13 -6.44 -16.39
C CYS A 11 7.04 -5.98 -14.93
N ARG A 12 5.89 -5.47 -14.50
CA ARG A 12 5.64 -5.13 -13.09
C ARG A 12 5.80 -6.36 -12.19
N LEU A 13 5.29 -7.52 -12.62
CA LEU A 13 5.43 -8.77 -11.89
C LEU A 13 6.90 -9.13 -11.65
N GLU A 14 7.77 -9.07 -12.67
CA GLU A 14 9.20 -9.37 -12.52
C GLU A 14 9.87 -8.55 -11.42
N MET A 15 9.48 -7.28 -11.25
CA MET A 15 10.02 -6.44 -10.18
C MET A 15 9.41 -6.75 -8.80
N VAL A 16 8.11 -7.05 -8.74
CA VAL A 16 7.48 -7.50 -7.48
C VAL A 16 8.14 -8.80 -7.02
N VAL A 17 8.41 -9.73 -7.94
CA VAL A 17 9.12 -10.98 -7.68
C VAL A 17 10.54 -10.70 -7.15
N ALA A 18 11.27 -9.75 -7.74
CA ALA A 18 12.60 -9.35 -7.26
C ALA A 18 12.56 -8.82 -5.82
N LEU A 19 11.51 -8.09 -5.45
CA LEU A 19 11.30 -7.53 -4.11
C LEU A 19 10.92 -8.59 -3.06
N LEU A 20 10.10 -9.56 -3.47
CA LEU A 20 9.66 -10.69 -2.64
C LEU A 20 10.67 -11.83 -2.57
N ALA A 21 11.72 -11.79 -3.39
CA ALA A 21 12.80 -12.76 -3.30
C ALA A 21 13.48 -12.72 -1.92
N ARG A 22 14.01 -13.88 -1.51
CA ARG A 22 14.79 -14.02 -0.27
C ARG A 22 16.23 -13.55 -0.44
N SER A 23 16.71 -13.50 -1.67
CA SER A 23 18.02 -12.97 -2.05
C SER A 23 17.87 -11.55 -2.62
N ASP A 24 18.89 -10.72 -2.46
CA ASP A 24 18.95 -9.41 -3.13
C ASP A 24 19.02 -9.62 -4.65
N ILE A 25 17.92 -9.27 -5.35
CA ILE A 25 17.84 -9.28 -6.81
C ILE A 25 17.87 -7.83 -7.29
N ARG A 26 18.98 -7.43 -7.89
CA ARG A 26 19.13 -6.09 -8.48
C ARG A 26 18.60 -6.06 -9.89
N VAL A 27 17.75 -5.07 -10.19
CA VAL A 27 17.14 -4.90 -11.51
C VAL A 27 17.94 -3.86 -12.30
N MET A 28 18.45 -4.27 -13.46
CA MET A 28 19.20 -3.40 -14.38
C MET A 28 18.31 -2.99 -15.55
N VAL A 29 18.28 -1.70 -15.87
CA VAL A 29 17.54 -1.16 -17.01
C VAL A 29 18.52 -0.92 -18.16
N CYS A 30 18.26 -1.58 -19.30
CA CYS A 30 18.96 -1.37 -20.56
C CYS A 30 17.99 -0.80 -21.59
N THR A 31 18.17 0.45 -22.02
CA THR A 31 17.23 1.13 -22.93
C THR A 31 17.63 1.06 -24.41
N GLY A 32 18.80 0.51 -24.73
CA GLY A 32 19.30 0.33 -26.09
C GLY A 32 20.77 -0.14 -26.09
N PRO A 33 21.32 -0.46 -27.27
CA PRO A 33 22.70 -0.98 -27.38
C PRO A 33 23.77 0.03 -26.97
N GLU A 34 23.53 1.33 -27.22
CA GLU A 34 24.47 2.42 -26.90
C GLU A 34 24.15 3.12 -25.57
N ALA A 35 23.09 2.70 -24.88
CA ALA A 35 22.68 3.33 -23.63
C ALA A 35 23.50 2.81 -22.45
N ILE A 36 23.91 3.70 -21.56
CA ILE A 36 24.56 3.31 -20.30
C ILE A 36 23.51 2.63 -19.41
N PRO A 37 23.67 1.34 -19.07
CA PRO A 37 22.72 0.67 -18.20
C PRO A 37 22.83 1.22 -16.78
N TYR A 38 21.70 1.22 -16.06
CA TYR A 38 21.66 1.65 -14.67
C TYR A 38 20.80 0.71 -13.84
N PHE A 39 21.14 0.56 -12.56
CA PHE A 39 20.33 -0.19 -11.62
C PHE A 39 19.19 0.69 -11.11
N ILE A 40 18.01 0.09 -11.02
CA ILE A 40 16.87 0.69 -10.34
C ILE A 40 16.63 -0.01 -9.03
N TRP A 41 16.21 0.76 -8.03
CA TRP A 41 15.64 0.18 -6.83
C TRP A 41 14.15 -0.05 -7.08
N PRO A 42 13.61 -1.26 -6.87
CA PRO A 42 12.24 -1.60 -7.27
C PRO A 42 11.15 -0.96 -6.40
N PHE A 43 11.51 0.04 -5.60
CA PHE A 43 10.65 0.75 -4.67
C PHE A 43 9.44 1.39 -5.34
N ASP A 44 9.62 1.95 -6.54
CA ASP A 44 8.52 2.53 -7.34
C ASP A 44 7.39 1.53 -7.59
N MET A 45 7.65 0.22 -7.45
CA MET A 45 6.67 -0.84 -7.73
C MET A 45 5.70 -1.10 -6.60
N ILE A 46 5.96 -0.57 -5.39
CA ILE A 46 4.95 -0.55 -4.31
C ILE A 46 3.68 0.16 -4.79
N TRP A 47 3.83 1.08 -5.75
CA TRP A 47 2.77 1.88 -6.35
C TRP A 47 2.38 1.42 -7.76
N LEU A 48 2.98 0.33 -8.25
CA LEU A 48 2.67 -0.25 -9.56
C LEU A 48 2.34 -1.75 -9.42
N PRO A 49 1.20 -2.10 -8.81
CA PRO A 49 0.77 -3.49 -8.71
C PRO A 49 0.74 -4.16 -10.08
N ALA A 50 1.14 -5.43 -10.12
CA ALA A 50 1.16 -6.21 -11.34
C ALA A 50 -0.24 -6.29 -11.98
N GLY A 51 -1.28 -6.46 -11.15
CA GLY A 51 -2.67 -6.57 -11.61
C GLY A 51 -3.25 -5.31 -12.25
N GLU A 52 -2.67 -4.13 -11.99
CA GLU A 52 -3.06 -2.88 -12.65
C GLU A 52 -2.28 -2.63 -13.96
N GLY A 53 -1.33 -3.50 -14.30
CA GLY A 53 -0.60 -3.43 -15.56
C GLY A 53 -1.40 -3.95 -16.76
N ARG A 54 -0.97 -3.55 -17.96
CA ARG A 54 -1.50 -4.02 -19.25
C ARG A 54 -0.95 -5.41 -19.56
N PHE A 55 -1.85 -6.38 -19.69
CA PHE A 55 -1.51 -7.74 -20.13
C PHE A 55 -1.88 -7.94 -21.60
N SER A 56 -1.05 -8.67 -22.33
CA SER A 56 -1.30 -8.99 -23.74
C SER A 56 -2.62 -9.75 -23.90
N CYS A 57 -2.94 -10.69 -23.00
CA CYS A 57 -4.21 -11.42 -23.04
C CYS A 57 -5.43 -10.48 -22.94
N CYS A 58 -5.38 -9.47 -22.06
CA CYS A 58 -6.46 -8.50 -21.91
C CYS A 58 -6.54 -7.53 -23.10
N ALA A 59 -5.39 -7.10 -23.63
CA ALA A 59 -5.33 -6.20 -24.78
C ALA A 59 -5.88 -6.85 -26.07
N LEU A 60 -5.85 -8.18 -26.14
CA LEU A 60 -6.37 -8.99 -27.24
C LEU A 60 -7.79 -9.53 -26.95
N ASP A 61 -8.50 -8.97 -25.98
CA ASP A 61 -9.85 -9.40 -25.58
C ASP A 61 -9.96 -10.92 -25.31
N HIS A 62 -8.90 -11.49 -24.72
CA HIS A 62 -8.81 -12.92 -24.38
C HIS A 62 -9.07 -13.88 -25.56
N CYS A 63 -8.83 -13.44 -26.81
CA CYS A 63 -9.17 -14.23 -28.00
C CYS A 63 -8.38 -15.55 -28.19
N PHE A 64 -7.36 -15.80 -27.37
CA PHE A 64 -6.54 -17.02 -27.45
C PHE A 64 -6.44 -17.81 -26.12
N GLY A 65 -7.24 -17.49 -25.10
CA GLY A 65 -7.23 -18.26 -23.85
C GLY A 65 -7.66 -17.49 -22.60
N ALA A 66 -7.48 -18.13 -21.44
CA ALA A 66 -7.79 -17.55 -20.14
C ALA A 66 -6.90 -16.34 -19.80
N CYS A 67 -7.37 -15.50 -18.86
CA CYS A 67 -6.63 -14.33 -18.42
C CYS A 67 -5.44 -14.71 -17.53
N ASP A 68 -4.23 -14.26 -17.89
CA ASP A 68 -3.00 -14.50 -17.13
C ASP A 68 -3.10 -14.04 -15.66
N LYS A 69 -3.88 -12.98 -15.39
CA LYS A 69 -4.03 -12.42 -14.03
C LYS A 69 -4.54 -13.43 -13.01
N ILE A 70 -5.34 -14.41 -13.43
CA ILE A 70 -5.87 -15.46 -12.56
C ILE A 70 -4.73 -16.30 -11.97
N HIS A 71 -3.75 -16.66 -12.81
CA HIS A 71 -2.60 -17.44 -12.39
C HIS A 71 -1.62 -16.63 -11.53
N LEU A 72 -1.49 -15.33 -11.81
CA LEU A 72 -0.54 -14.48 -11.08
C LEU A 72 -0.88 -14.29 -9.62
N ARG A 73 -2.17 -14.29 -9.27
CA ARG A 73 -2.56 -14.09 -7.88
C ARG A 73 -2.02 -15.17 -6.96
N GLY A 74 -2.24 -16.44 -7.31
CA GLY A 74 -1.78 -17.57 -6.49
C GLY A 74 -0.25 -17.56 -6.31
N VAL A 75 0.48 -17.27 -7.38
CA VAL A 75 1.95 -17.15 -7.31
C VAL A 75 2.39 -16.05 -6.35
N LEU A 76 1.79 -14.85 -6.46
CA LEU A 76 2.15 -13.75 -5.57
C LEU A 76 1.75 -14.01 -4.12
N GLU A 77 0.58 -14.61 -3.89
CA GLU A 77 0.13 -15.03 -2.55
C GLU A 77 1.16 -15.99 -1.91
N GLU A 78 1.57 -17.03 -2.62
CA GLU A 78 2.60 -17.97 -2.15
C GLU A 78 3.94 -17.27 -1.85
N MET A 79 4.35 -16.33 -2.70
CA MET A 79 5.58 -15.57 -2.50
C MET A 79 5.52 -14.66 -1.28
N PHE A 80 4.40 -13.96 -1.07
CA PHE A 80 4.16 -13.15 0.13
C PHE A 80 4.19 -14.01 1.39
N ASP A 81 3.48 -15.14 1.38
CA ASP A 81 3.44 -16.06 2.51
C ASP A 81 4.84 -16.62 2.82
N ALA A 82 5.61 -16.97 1.79
CA ALA A 82 6.99 -17.42 1.94
C ALA A 82 7.93 -16.32 2.49
N LYS A 83 7.80 -15.06 2.03
CA LYS A 83 8.59 -13.92 2.51
C LYS A 83 8.27 -13.62 3.97
N VAL A 84 6.98 -13.48 4.32
CA VAL A 84 6.52 -13.21 5.70
C VAL A 84 6.96 -14.33 6.65
N ALA A 85 6.78 -15.59 6.26
CA ALA A 85 7.22 -16.73 7.07
C ALA A 85 8.75 -16.78 7.25
N HIS A 86 9.53 -16.41 6.23
CA HIS A 86 10.98 -16.33 6.33
C HIS A 86 11.41 -15.22 7.30
N LEU A 87 10.90 -14.00 7.11
CA LEU A 87 11.26 -12.85 7.94
C LEU A 87 10.91 -13.09 9.41
N ARG A 88 9.72 -13.65 9.66
CA ARG A 88 9.30 -14.07 11.00
C ARG A 88 10.27 -15.06 11.64
N ARG A 89 10.66 -16.12 10.93
CA ARG A 89 11.63 -17.13 11.45
C ARG A 89 13.01 -16.53 11.71
N THR A 90 13.43 -15.54 10.93
CA THR A 90 14.71 -14.83 11.14
C THR A 90 14.64 -13.70 12.15
N GLY A 91 13.48 -13.44 12.77
CA GLY A 91 13.31 -12.39 13.79
C GLY A 91 13.23 -10.97 13.21
N GLN A 92 13.15 -10.81 11.89
CA GLN A 92 13.05 -9.50 11.21
C GLN A 92 11.61 -8.98 11.24
N MET A 93 11.10 -8.73 12.44
CA MET A 93 9.66 -8.49 12.69
C MET A 93 9.14 -7.21 12.05
N MET A 94 9.95 -6.15 11.96
CA MET A 94 9.54 -4.90 11.31
C MET A 94 9.28 -5.11 9.82
N GLU A 95 10.19 -5.80 9.13
CA GLU A 95 10.03 -6.11 7.71
C GLU A 95 8.91 -7.13 7.48
N CYS A 96 8.79 -8.13 8.37
CA CYS A 96 7.69 -9.09 8.37
C CYS A 96 6.32 -8.39 8.38
N ARG A 97 6.12 -7.46 9.32
CA ARG A 97 4.89 -6.67 9.46
C ARG A 97 4.61 -5.82 8.24
N TYR A 98 5.64 -5.16 7.72
CA TYR A 98 5.52 -4.33 6.52
C TYR A 98 5.03 -5.14 5.32
N TRP A 99 5.65 -6.28 5.03
CA TRP A 99 5.19 -7.12 3.92
C TRP A 99 3.82 -7.75 4.16
N ALA A 100 3.47 -8.06 5.41
CA ALA A 100 2.14 -8.55 5.76
C ALA A 100 1.05 -7.52 5.44
N VAL A 101 1.22 -6.25 5.82
CA VAL A 101 0.21 -5.20 5.56
C VAL A 101 0.17 -4.76 4.10
N GLN A 102 1.29 -4.88 3.36
CA GLN A 102 1.34 -4.51 1.95
C GLN A 102 0.79 -5.59 1.01
N ARG A 103 0.53 -6.82 1.48
CA ARG A 103 0.05 -7.94 0.65
C ARG A 103 -1.09 -7.53 -0.27
N ASP A 104 -2.15 -6.96 0.28
CA ASP A 104 -3.35 -6.60 -0.49
C ASP A 104 -3.06 -5.48 -1.50
N VAL A 105 -2.17 -4.54 -1.17
CA VAL A 105 -1.76 -3.45 -2.07
C VAL A 105 -1.14 -4.00 -3.34
N PHE A 106 -0.29 -5.03 -3.23
CA PHE A 106 0.39 -5.66 -4.37
C PHE A 106 -0.51 -6.64 -5.14
N LEU A 107 -1.54 -7.18 -4.52
CA LEU A 107 -2.52 -8.07 -5.16
C LEU A 107 -3.65 -7.31 -5.89
N ARG A 108 -3.74 -5.99 -5.74
CA ARG A 108 -4.74 -5.16 -6.44
C ARG A 108 -4.74 -5.40 -7.95
N GLY A 109 -5.95 -5.44 -8.50
CA GLY A 109 -6.20 -5.66 -9.93
C GLY A 109 -6.05 -7.12 -10.37
N LEU A 110 -5.81 -8.07 -9.44
CA LEU A 110 -5.80 -9.50 -9.70
C LEU A 110 -7.11 -10.15 -9.18
N PRO A 111 -7.78 -11.00 -9.97
CA PRO A 111 -9.02 -11.65 -9.57
C PRO A 111 -8.76 -12.68 -8.47
N ASP A 112 -9.72 -12.88 -7.55
CA ASP A 112 -9.68 -13.95 -6.56
C ASP A 112 -9.58 -15.32 -7.25
N THR A 113 -8.71 -16.19 -6.73
CA THR A 113 -8.49 -17.55 -7.23
C THR A 113 -9.72 -18.46 -7.05
N GLN A 114 -10.74 -18.01 -6.31
CA GLN A 114 -11.98 -18.74 -6.03
C GLN A 114 -13.13 -18.44 -7.02
N ILE A 115 -12.91 -17.60 -8.04
CA ILE A 115 -13.92 -17.34 -9.09
C ILE A 115 -13.62 -18.24 -10.29
N SER A 116 -13.83 -19.54 -10.12
CA SER A 116 -14.03 -20.47 -11.23
C SER A 116 -15.20 -21.39 -10.90
N ASP A 117 -16.32 -21.11 -11.57
CA ASP A 117 -17.49 -21.97 -11.84
C ASP A 117 -18.82 -21.36 -11.38
N SER A 118 -19.48 -20.64 -12.30
CA SER A 118 -20.94 -20.70 -12.46
C SER A 118 -21.37 -20.07 -13.79
N THR A 119 -21.15 -20.81 -14.86
CA THR A 119 -22.05 -20.78 -16.02
C THR A 119 -22.78 -22.11 -16.08
N THR A 120 -23.98 -22.16 -15.49
CA THR A 120 -25.09 -23.05 -15.90
C THR A 120 -26.40 -22.65 -15.20
N ASP A 121 -27.28 -22.05 -15.99
CA ASP A 121 -28.75 -22.14 -16.04
C ASP A 121 -29.61 -22.41 -14.78
N SER A 122 -30.42 -21.39 -14.47
CA SER A 122 -31.87 -21.40 -14.18
C SER A 122 -32.55 -22.73 -13.79
N SER A 123 -33.10 -22.80 -12.56
CA SER A 123 -34.56 -22.83 -12.27
C SER A 123 -34.92 -23.42 -10.88
N GLY A 124 -35.84 -22.75 -10.16
CA GLY A 124 -36.92 -23.41 -9.40
C GLY A 124 -36.85 -23.46 -7.86
N GLY A 125 -37.64 -22.59 -7.21
CA GLY A 125 -38.31 -22.76 -5.89
C GLY A 125 -37.43 -22.90 -4.63
N SER A 126 -37.83 -22.57 -3.40
CA SER A 126 -38.94 -21.84 -2.78
C SER A 126 -38.60 -21.77 -1.28
N ASP A 127 -39.00 -20.68 -0.60
CA ASP A 127 -39.12 -20.47 0.85
C ASP A 127 -38.60 -21.55 1.82
N ARG A 128 -37.75 -21.11 2.75
CA ARG A 128 -38.05 -21.22 4.20
C ARG A 128 -37.12 -20.36 5.04
N ASP A 129 -37.76 -19.46 5.79
CA ASP A 129 -37.23 -18.75 6.94
C ASP A 129 -36.44 -19.66 7.88
N LEU A 130 -35.19 -19.27 8.17
CA LEU A 130 -34.53 -19.57 9.44
C LEU A 130 -33.91 -18.29 9.99
N VAL A 131 -34.67 -17.75 10.93
CA VAL A 131 -34.35 -16.70 11.88
C VAL A 131 -32.97 -16.94 12.53
N GLY A 132 -32.14 -15.90 12.50
CA GLY A 132 -31.37 -15.45 13.66
C GLY A 132 -30.31 -16.41 14.22
N GLN A 133 -29.15 -16.45 13.58
CA GLN A 133 -27.87 -16.75 14.24
C GLN A 133 -26.83 -15.72 13.82
N THR A 134 -26.82 -14.58 14.51
CA THR A 134 -25.67 -13.68 14.57
C THR A 134 -24.45 -14.47 15.05
N ARG A 135 -23.57 -14.89 14.13
CA ARG A 135 -22.22 -15.35 14.44
C ARG A 135 -21.51 -14.23 15.20
N LYS A 136 -21.34 -14.39 16.51
CA LYS A 136 -20.76 -13.38 17.41
C LYS A 136 -19.22 -13.41 17.48
N ASP A 137 -18.57 -14.24 16.66
CA ASP A 137 -17.14 -14.55 16.80
C ASP A 137 -16.31 -14.22 15.54
N SER A 138 -16.71 -13.22 14.77
CA SER A 138 -15.73 -12.59 13.86
C SER A 138 -14.84 -11.67 14.69
N PRO A 139 -13.51 -11.86 14.73
CA PRO A 139 -12.62 -10.99 15.48
C PRO A 139 -12.82 -9.55 15.03
N SER A 140 -12.74 -8.59 15.96
CA SER A 140 -12.85 -7.16 15.62
C SER A 140 -11.76 -6.77 14.61
N ARG A 141 -11.91 -5.63 13.92
CA ARG A 141 -10.89 -5.21 12.94
C ARG A 141 -9.54 -4.99 13.60
N LEU A 142 -9.54 -4.47 14.82
CA LEU A 142 -8.33 -4.38 15.63
C LEU A 142 -7.75 -5.76 15.98
N GLY A 143 -8.59 -6.74 16.29
CA GLY A 143 -8.15 -8.12 16.53
C GLY A 143 -7.47 -8.75 15.31
N GLN A 144 -8.08 -8.59 14.12
CA GLN A 144 -7.53 -9.07 12.85
C GLN A 144 -6.19 -8.40 12.53
N LEU A 145 -6.08 -7.09 12.75
CA LEU A 145 -4.82 -6.36 12.55
C LEU A 145 -3.72 -6.85 13.51
N LYS A 146 -4.04 -7.07 14.79
CA LYS A 146 -3.08 -7.61 15.76
C LYS A 146 -2.61 -9.00 15.37
N GLU A 147 -3.50 -9.85 14.87
CA GLU A 147 -3.16 -11.19 14.39
C GLU A 147 -2.23 -11.12 13.16
N LEU A 148 -2.58 -10.30 12.16
CA LEU A 148 -1.78 -10.07 10.95
C LEU A 148 -0.35 -9.62 11.29
N LEU A 149 -0.21 -8.74 12.28
CA LEU A 149 1.07 -8.17 12.67
C LEU A 149 1.86 -9.03 13.68
N TYR A 150 1.28 -10.12 14.19
CA TYR A 150 1.78 -10.83 15.36
C TYR A 150 2.08 -9.86 16.51
N TRP A 151 1.12 -8.99 16.81
CA TRP A 151 1.27 -7.90 17.77
C TRP A 151 1.12 -8.41 19.21
N THR A 152 2.10 -8.12 20.06
CA THR A 152 2.11 -8.52 21.47
C THR A 152 2.12 -7.31 22.41
N PRO A 153 1.86 -7.49 23.72
CA PRO A 153 1.98 -6.40 24.68
C PRO A 153 3.39 -5.80 24.79
N GLU A 154 4.44 -6.55 24.43
CA GLU A 154 5.82 -6.06 24.32
C GLU A 154 5.94 -5.03 23.20
N ASP A 155 5.21 -5.22 22.10
CA ASP A 155 5.18 -4.28 20.99
C ASP A 155 4.50 -2.97 21.37
N ASP A 156 3.44 -3.01 22.19
CA ASP A 156 2.83 -1.80 22.73
C ASP A 156 3.86 -0.97 23.53
N ARG A 157 4.65 -1.65 24.37
CA ARG A 157 5.72 -0.99 25.14
C ARG A 157 6.84 -0.48 24.23
N ALA A 158 7.21 -1.24 23.20
CA ALA A 158 8.21 -0.80 22.23
C ALA A 158 7.72 0.40 21.40
N ALA A 159 6.43 0.44 21.06
CA ALA A 159 5.81 1.54 20.34
C ALA A 159 5.85 2.85 21.13
N ASP A 160 5.70 2.83 22.45
CA ASP A 160 5.82 4.03 23.28
C ASP A 160 7.22 4.67 23.22
N HIS A 161 8.25 3.85 22.99
CA HIS A 161 9.64 4.31 22.88
C HIS A 161 10.05 4.65 21.46
N THR A 162 9.59 3.88 20.49
CA THR A 162 9.97 4.00 19.06
C THR A 162 9.03 4.88 18.26
N GLY A 163 7.81 5.10 18.72
CA GLY A 163 6.74 5.74 17.96
C GLY A 163 6.11 4.88 16.88
N CYS A 164 6.54 3.62 16.70
CA CYS A 164 5.96 2.70 15.74
C CYS A 164 4.68 2.06 16.28
N SER A 165 3.63 2.88 16.44
CA SER A 165 2.38 2.49 17.09
C SER A 165 1.54 1.53 16.24
N LEU A 166 0.63 0.82 16.88
CA LEU A 166 -0.37 0.01 16.20
C LEU A 166 -1.27 0.87 15.28
N LEU A 167 -1.50 2.14 15.64
CA LEU A 167 -2.21 3.10 14.79
C LEU A 167 -1.43 3.43 13.51
N LEU A 168 -0.09 3.55 13.59
CA LEU A 168 0.75 3.72 12.40
C LEU A 168 0.62 2.50 11.48
N TRP A 169 0.68 1.28 12.03
CA TRP A 169 0.49 0.07 11.25
C TRP A 169 -0.91 -0.05 10.63
N ALA A 170 -1.95 0.36 11.35
CA ALA A 170 -3.31 0.40 10.82
C ALA A 170 -3.43 1.35 9.61
N ALA A 171 -2.71 2.48 9.63
CA ALA A 171 -2.65 3.40 8.50
C ALA A 171 -1.92 2.79 7.29
N PHE A 172 -0.81 2.09 7.49
CA PHE A 172 -0.13 1.34 6.41
C PHE A 172 -1.01 0.23 5.84
N ALA A 173 -1.76 -0.48 6.69
CA ALA A 173 -2.69 -1.54 6.29
C ALA A 173 -3.98 -1.03 5.64
N ALA A 174 -4.18 0.29 5.56
CA ALA A 174 -5.44 0.91 5.13
C ALA A 174 -6.67 0.39 5.90
N ASP A 175 -6.51 -0.01 7.17
CA ASP A 175 -7.59 -0.56 7.97
C ASP A 175 -8.35 0.54 8.72
N THR A 176 -9.28 1.18 8.02
CA THR A 176 -10.16 2.23 8.59
C THR A 176 -10.93 1.73 9.81
N GLY A 177 -11.32 0.45 9.84
CA GLY A 177 -12.04 -0.14 10.97
C GLY A 177 -11.17 -0.21 12.22
N ALA A 178 -9.95 -0.74 12.10
CA ALA A 178 -8.99 -0.80 13.20
C ALA A 178 -8.59 0.60 13.69
N ILE A 179 -8.46 1.58 12.78
CA ILE A 179 -8.21 2.98 13.14
C ILE A 179 -9.35 3.54 13.99
N LYS A 180 -10.60 3.34 13.57
CA LYS A 180 -11.78 3.82 14.31
C LYS A 180 -11.89 3.15 15.69
N GLU A 181 -11.65 1.84 15.77
CA GLU A 181 -11.61 1.10 17.05
C GLU A 181 -10.52 1.67 17.98
N LEU A 182 -9.29 1.83 17.50
CA LEU A 182 -8.17 2.36 18.28
C LEU A 182 -8.45 3.77 18.82
N LEU A 183 -8.96 4.67 17.97
CA LEU A 183 -9.20 6.06 18.33
C LEU A 183 -10.42 6.23 19.24
N SER A 184 -11.31 5.24 19.28
CA SER A 184 -12.42 5.17 20.24
C SER A 184 -11.97 4.72 21.64
N ASP A 185 -10.90 3.94 21.74
CA ASP A 185 -10.34 3.39 22.99
C ASP A 185 -9.45 4.39 23.77
N GLY A 186 -9.78 5.68 23.73
CA GLY A 186 -9.04 6.73 24.45
C GLY A 186 -7.64 7.03 23.92
N THR A 187 -7.15 6.33 22.90
CA THR A 187 -5.83 6.57 22.29
C THR A 187 -5.78 7.79 21.36
N ARG A 188 -6.90 8.53 21.25
CA ARG A 188 -7.02 9.75 20.44
C ARG A 188 -5.91 10.78 20.72
N HIS A 189 -5.46 10.90 21.97
CA HIS A 189 -4.34 11.78 22.34
C HIS A 189 -2.99 11.38 21.71
N LYS A 190 -2.87 10.15 21.21
CA LYS A 190 -1.69 9.60 20.51
C LYS A 190 -1.83 9.64 18.97
N VAL A 191 -2.86 10.28 18.41
CA VAL A 191 -3.14 10.29 16.96
C VAL A 191 -1.95 10.79 16.12
N ASP A 192 -1.18 11.74 16.63
CA ASP A 192 -0.01 12.32 15.97
C ASP A 192 1.33 11.68 16.42
N THR A 193 1.29 10.48 17.01
CA THR A 193 2.53 9.80 17.42
C THR A 193 3.45 9.62 16.23
N LYS A 194 4.62 10.27 16.31
CA LYS A 194 5.64 10.22 15.27
C LYS A 194 6.57 9.04 15.48
N LEU A 195 6.93 8.37 14.39
CA LEU A 195 8.05 7.44 14.38
C LEU A 195 9.34 8.18 14.78
N ARG A 196 10.08 7.67 15.77
CA ARG A 196 11.22 8.38 16.39
C ARG A 196 12.57 8.02 15.78
N GLN A 197 12.62 6.97 14.99
CA GLN A 197 13.81 6.47 14.33
C GLN A 197 13.51 6.06 12.89
N ASN A 198 14.52 6.09 12.03
CA ASN A 198 14.39 5.48 10.71
C ASN A 198 14.30 3.97 10.89
N VAL A 199 13.48 3.32 10.07
CA VAL A 199 13.54 1.87 9.90
C VAL A 199 14.21 1.63 8.55
N PRO A 200 15.51 1.28 8.53
CA PRO A 200 16.24 1.07 7.29
C PRO A 200 15.53 0.06 6.39
N ASP A 201 15.71 0.24 5.09
CA ASP A 201 15.23 -0.68 4.04
C ASP A 201 13.69 -0.82 3.93
N LEU A 202 12.94 -0.11 4.77
CA LEU A 202 11.48 -0.06 4.69
C LEU A 202 10.96 1.22 4.01
N PRO A 203 10.11 1.05 3.00
CA PRO A 203 9.43 2.15 2.35
C PRO A 203 8.60 3.02 3.27
N CYS A 204 8.72 4.33 3.09
CA CYS A 204 7.91 5.34 3.77
C CYS A 204 7.98 5.27 5.31
N MET A 205 8.96 4.55 5.87
CA MET A 205 9.17 4.33 7.32
C MET A 205 10.38 5.12 7.84
N PHE A 206 10.35 6.44 7.61
CA PHE A 206 11.38 7.35 8.09
C PHE A 206 10.96 8.12 9.33
N LYS A 207 11.97 8.62 10.06
CA LYS A 207 11.79 9.36 11.30
C LYS A 207 10.87 10.57 11.09
N GLY A 208 9.84 10.65 11.92
CA GLY A 208 8.87 11.73 11.94
C GLY A 208 7.55 11.41 11.24
N ILE A 209 7.44 10.27 10.55
CA ILE A 209 6.18 9.80 9.96
C ILE A 209 5.10 9.69 11.03
N THR A 210 3.92 10.23 10.73
CA THR A 210 2.69 10.09 11.52
C THR A 210 1.71 9.13 10.85
N PRO A 211 0.71 8.60 11.57
CA PRO A 211 -0.39 7.84 10.96
C PRO A 211 -1.08 8.58 9.82
N MET A 212 -1.23 9.91 9.90
CA MET A 212 -1.79 10.75 8.83
C MET A 212 -0.94 10.71 7.55
N ILE A 213 0.38 10.88 7.68
CA ILE A 213 1.30 10.87 6.53
C ILE A 213 1.30 9.48 5.86
N ALA A 214 1.27 8.41 6.66
CA ALA A 214 1.14 7.04 6.15
C ALA A 214 -0.21 6.80 5.45
N ALA A 215 -1.32 7.19 6.09
CA ALA A 215 -2.67 7.00 5.53
C ALA A 215 -2.84 7.70 4.19
N MET A 216 -2.31 8.92 4.03
CA MET A 216 -2.36 9.63 2.75
C MET A 216 -1.68 8.87 1.61
N GLY A 217 -0.62 8.11 1.91
CA GLY A 217 0.12 7.32 0.93
C GLY A 217 -0.49 5.94 0.64
N HIS A 218 -1.10 5.30 1.64
CA HIS A 218 -1.47 3.88 1.59
C HIS A 218 -2.98 3.63 1.58
N ALA A 219 -3.75 4.46 2.26
CA ALA A 219 -5.18 4.26 2.48
C ALA A 219 -6.05 5.10 1.54
N ASP A 220 -7.36 4.93 1.65
CA ASP A 220 -8.34 5.77 0.96
C ASP A 220 -8.67 6.99 1.81
N PHE A 221 -9.30 7.99 1.20
CA PHE A 221 -9.54 9.27 1.86
C PHE A 221 -10.47 9.16 3.09
N ASP A 222 -11.33 8.15 3.16
CA ASP A 222 -12.16 7.89 4.35
C ASP A 222 -11.30 7.59 5.60
N THR A 223 -10.17 6.92 5.42
CA THR A 223 -9.21 6.68 6.50
C THR A 223 -8.55 7.98 6.96
N VAL A 224 -8.22 8.85 6.00
CA VAL A 224 -7.67 10.18 6.23
C VAL A 224 -8.68 11.05 6.99
N GLU A 225 -9.95 11.02 6.58
CA GLU A 225 -11.06 11.71 7.26
C GLU A 225 -11.20 11.22 8.70
N ALA A 226 -11.18 9.90 8.96
CA ALA A 226 -11.25 9.36 10.32
C ALA A 226 -10.11 9.86 11.23
N LEU A 227 -8.89 9.99 10.69
CA LEU A 227 -7.75 10.56 11.44
C LEU A 227 -7.92 12.07 11.68
N LEU A 228 -8.40 12.82 10.69
CA LEU A 228 -8.68 14.26 10.83
C LEU A 228 -9.78 14.52 11.86
N GLU A 229 -10.87 13.74 11.82
CA GLU A 229 -11.97 13.80 12.79
C GLU A 229 -11.49 13.47 14.21
N ALA A 230 -10.47 12.62 14.34
CA ALA A 230 -9.81 12.34 15.60
C ALA A 230 -8.83 13.44 16.05
N GLY A 231 -8.60 14.47 15.25
CA GLY A 231 -7.76 15.62 15.59
C GLY A 231 -6.30 15.46 15.17
N ALA A 232 -5.99 14.56 14.23
CA ALA A 232 -4.66 14.50 13.62
C ALA A 232 -4.28 15.84 12.99
N ASN A 233 -3.05 16.28 13.19
CA ASN A 233 -2.57 17.54 12.65
C ASN A 233 -2.31 17.41 11.13
N PRO A 234 -3.09 18.10 10.27
CA PRO A 234 -2.90 18.01 8.82
C PRO A 234 -1.56 18.59 8.37
N HIS A 235 -0.98 19.53 9.12
CA HIS A 235 0.30 20.17 8.80
C HIS A 235 1.50 19.49 9.45
N ALA A 236 1.32 18.28 10.01
CA ALA A 236 2.43 17.50 10.52
C ALA A 236 3.45 17.23 9.41
N VAL A 237 4.72 17.45 9.74
CA VAL A 237 5.85 17.12 8.88
C VAL A 237 6.86 16.24 9.61
N THR A 238 7.60 15.45 8.83
CA THR A 238 8.74 14.67 9.31
C THR A 238 9.97 15.56 9.55
N VAL A 239 11.08 14.96 10.01
CA VAL A 239 12.35 15.69 10.18
C VAL A 239 12.85 16.25 8.84
N GLN A 240 12.56 15.57 7.74
CA GLN A 240 12.90 15.98 6.39
C GLN A 240 11.87 16.93 5.75
N ARG A 241 10.95 17.51 6.53
CA ARG A 241 9.84 18.35 6.04
C ARG A 241 8.87 17.64 5.08
N TYR A 242 8.88 16.31 5.08
CA TYR A 242 7.95 15.52 4.31
C TYR A 242 6.55 15.57 4.96
N ASP A 243 5.52 15.84 4.16
CA ASP A 243 4.15 16.02 4.64
C ASP A 243 3.16 15.02 4.01
N ALA A 244 1.91 15.11 4.44
CA ALA A 244 0.87 14.16 4.05
C ALA A 244 0.52 14.27 2.55
N LEU A 245 0.59 15.47 1.96
CA LEU A 245 0.29 15.66 0.53
C LEU A 245 1.44 15.15 -0.34
N MET A 246 2.69 15.37 0.07
CA MET A 246 3.88 14.77 -0.57
C MET A 246 3.76 13.23 -0.59
N SER A 247 3.31 12.64 0.53
CA SER A 247 3.02 11.20 0.62
C SER A 247 2.06 10.73 -0.46
N ALA A 248 0.85 11.29 -0.52
CA ALA A 248 -0.13 10.91 -1.53
C ALA A 248 0.37 11.12 -2.97
N THR A 249 1.22 12.13 -3.20
CA THR A 249 1.72 12.43 -4.54
C THR A 249 2.78 11.43 -4.98
N ILE A 250 3.74 11.08 -4.12
CA ILE A 250 4.77 10.08 -4.42
C ILE A 250 4.17 8.69 -4.62
N THR A 251 3.13 8.35 -3.86
CA THR A 251 2.46 7.04 -3.98
C THR A 251 1.38 7.01 -5.07
N GLY A 252 1.16 8.12 -5.80
CA GLY A 252 0.18 8.20 -6.88
C GLY A 252 -1.28 8.16 -6.43
N LYS A 253 -1.58 8.42 -5.15
CA LYS A 253 -2.93 8.52 -4.57
C LYS A 253 -3.63 9.81 -5.00
N SER A 254 -3.89 9.92 -6.31
CA SER A 254 -4.46 11.11 -6.95
C SER A 254 -5.80 11.52 -6.36
N HIS A 255 -6.65 10.55 -5.97
CA HIS A 255 -7.92 10.83 -5.31
C HIS A 255 -7.71 11.48 -3.92
N ASN A 256 -6.73 11.01 -3.15
CA ASN A 256 -6.40 11.63 -1.86
C ASN A 256 -5.87 13.06 -2.07
N VAL A 257 -5.02 13.29 -3.08
CA VAL A 257 -4.55 14.63 -3.46
C VAL A 257 -5.73 15.55 -3.77
N GLU A 258 -6.66 15.12 -4.64
CA GLU A 258 -7.83 15.89 -5.02
C GLU A 258 -8.70 16.25 -3.80
N ARG A 259 -9.03 15.26 -2.97
CA ARG A 259 -9.86 15.45 -1.78
C ARG A 259 -9.17 16.31 -0.73
N TRP A 260 -7.86 16.16 -0.55
CA TRP A 260 -7.06 16.98 0.36
C TRP A 260 -7.07 18.44 -0.06
N LEU A 261 -6.84 18.75 -1.34
CA LEU A 261 -6.85 20.12 -1.86
C LEU A 261 -8.25 20.74 -1.84
N LYS A 262 -9.32 19.95 -2.01
CA LYS A 262 -10.69 20.44 -1.77
C LYS A 262 -10.91 20.85 -0.32
N ARG A 263 -10.33 20.12 0.63
CA ARG A 263 -10.45 20.40 2.07
C ARG A 263 -9.51 21.53 2.54
N PHE A 264 -8.33 21.63 1.96
CA PHE A 264 -7.29 22.61 2.27
C PHE A 264 -6.89 23.38 0.99
N PRO A 265 -7.74 24.30 0.50
CA PRO A 265 -7.52 24.97 -0.78
C PRO A 265 -6.29 25.87 -0.80
N ASP A 266 -5.89 26.40 0.35
CA ASP A 266 -4.72 27.29 0.50
C ASP A 266 -3.41 26.51 0.75
N TRP A 267 -3.38 25.21 0.46
CA TRP A 267 -2.18 24.40 0.67
C TRP A 267 -1.05 24.87 -0.24
N ASP A 268 0.10 25.18 0.36
CA ASP A 268 1.30 25.58 -0.39
C ASP A 268 1.90 24.40 -1.17
N LEU A 269 1.65 24.37 -2.48
CA LEU A 269 2.15 23.37 -3.41
C LEU A 269 3.65 23.52 -3.74
N GLY A 270 4.24 24.67 -3.39
CA GLY A 270 5.66 24.97 -3.58
C GLY A 270 6.57 24.39 -2.49
N ARG A 271 6.00 23.76 -1.45
CA ARG A 271 6.75 23.11 -0.39
C ARG A 271 7.67 22.01 -0.94
N THR A 272 8.91 22.00 -0.47
CA THR A 272 9.90 20.94 -0.71
C THR A 272 10.24 20.20 0.57
N ASP A 273 10.50 18.91 0.43
CA ASP A 273 11.21 18.13 1.43
C ASP A 273 12.74 18.39 1.34
N LEU A 274 13.47 18.06 2.40
CA LEU A 274 14.92 18.27 2.49
C LEU A 274 15.75 17.16 1.82
N GLN A 275 15.15 16.01 1.51
CA GLN A 275 15.86 14.82 1.06
C GLN A 275 15.83 14.66 -0.47
N PHE A 276 14.71 14.94 -1.12
CA PHE A 276 14.52 14.72 -2.55
C PHE A 276 14.39 16.02 -3.36
N ASP A 277 14.37 17.19 -2.69
CA ASP A 277 13.98 18.48 -3.29
C ASP A 277 12.66 18.37 -4.09
N ALA A 278 11.79 17.46 -3.64
CA ALA A 278 10.57 17.11 -4.33
C ALA A 278 9.47 18.07 -3.89
N THR A 279 8.93 18.83 -4.85
CA THR A 279 7.67 19.56 -4.64
C THR A 279 6.50 18.72 -5.12
N VAL A 280 5.34 18.90 -4.48
CA VAL A 280 4.05 18.40 -4.98
C VAL A 280 3.87 18.82 -6.45
N SER A 281 4.23 20.06 -6.79
CA SER A 281 4.17 20.57 -8.18
C SER A 281 5.06 19.79 -9.17
N ARG A 282 6.25 19.34 -8.78
CA ARG A 282 7.15 18.55 -9.66
C ARG A 282 6.62 17.14 -9.88
N ILE A 283 6.07 16.52 -8.84
CA ILE A 283 5.56 15.14 -8.92
C ILE A 283 4.24 15.10 -9.72
N VAL A 284 3.35 16.09 -9.55
CA VAL A 284 2.12 16.22 -10.35
C VAL A 284 2.43 16.65 -11.80
N GLY A 285 3.41 17.54 -12.00
CA GLY A 285 3.83 18.00 -13.34
C GLY A 285 4.51 16.92 -14.18
N GLY A 286 5.28 16.03 -13.57
CA GLY A 286 5.87 14.86 -14.28
C GLY A 286 4.82 13.85 -14.76
N SER A 287 3.66 13.79 -14.08
CA SER A 287 2.54 12.91 -14.45
C SER A 287 1.74 13.43 -15.66
N THR A 288 1.85 14.72 -15.97
CA THR A 288 1.11 15.39 -17.05
C THR A 288 1.98 15.73 -18.26
N SER A 289 3.29 15.93 -18.08
CA SER A 289 4.20 16.22 -19.19
C SER A 289 4.37 15.04 -20.17
N ASP A 290 4.26 13.79 -19.72
CA ASP A 290 4.35 12.62 -20.60
C ASP A 290 3.04 12.30 -21.35
N ARG A 291 1.97 13.09 -21.16
CA ARG A 291 0.70 12.94 -21.89
C ARG A 291 0.45 14.01 -22.95
N LEU A 292 1.35 14.98 -23.13
CA LEU A 292 1.20 16.05 -24.12
C LEU A 292 2.41 16.20 -25.07
N THR A 293 3.39 15.30 -25.03
CA THR A 293 4.44 15.21 -26.05
C THR A 293 4.61 13.78 -26.55
N THR A 294 3.60 13.30 -27.27
CA THR A 294 3.70 12.50 -28.51
C THR A 294 2.34 12.50 -29.18
#